data_AF-A0A505H6U7-F1
#
_entry.id   AF-A0A505H6U7-F1
#
_cell.length_a   1.000
_cell.length_b   1.000
_cell.length_c   1.000
_cell.angle_alpha   90.00
_cell.angle_beta   90.00
_cell.angle_gamma   90.00
#
_symmetry.space_group_name_H-M   'P 1'
#
loop_
_entity.id
_entity.type
_entity.pdbx_description
1 polymer ?
#
loop_
_entity_poly.entity_id
_entity_poly.type
_entity_poly.pdbx_seq_one_letter_code
_entity_poly.pdbx_strand_id
1 'polypeptide(L)'
;MGLDAFVYCRCWQDGLTTPCPVGPVGIDEDGCLALLRQWEGNEAAHRTFDAWLAEACPHKAMEQASEHVSNWAGVRLFQQALRAAGPERFPTLATALPNLNGGSLPAERAAVALAELDAFARTDRITDGVELIDEATGRVLMQYVESYHGVFMLGPDFRAGVDPDGFFVVDTADPPATLFRAVRFGQRPLPGDRVELTAGGTRTVLAMRPVGEHGEPPPERLAVRTRSRSGSDFAYIVEPLRRLCAASVATGNPVMWF
;
A
#
# COMPACT_ATOMS: atom_id res chain seq x y z
N MET A 1 -8.09 -0.22 1.69
CA MET A 1 -7.42 1.00 2.13
C MET A 1 -5.94 0.90 1.78
N GLY A 2 -5.36 1.99 1.28
CA GLY A 2 -3.97 2.04 0.83
C GLY A 2 -3.32 3.35 1.28
N LEU A 3 -2.20 3.64 0.63
CA LEU A 3 -1.53 4.92 0.70
C LEU A 3 -1.90 5.68 -0.57
N ASP A 4 -2.51 6.84 -0.39
CA ASP A 4 -2.72 7.81 -1.44
C ASP A 4 -1.89 9.05 -1.13
N ALA A 5 -1.62 9.88 -2.14
CA ALA A 5 -0.77 11.04 -1.94
C ALA A 5 -1.04 12.13 -2.96
N PHE A 6 -0.73 13.36 -2.60
CA PHE A 6 -0.84 14.50 -3.50
C PHE A 6 0.26 15.54 -3.26
N VAL A 7 0.41 16.47 -4.19
CA VAL A 7 1.26 17.66 -4.08
C VAL A 7 0.44 18.86 -4.47
N TYR A 8 0.36 19.88 -3.62
CA TYR A 8 -0.31 21.12 -3.98
C TYR A 8 0.41 21.84 -5.15
N CYS A 9 -0.38 22.40 -6.05
CA CYS A 9 0.10 23.39 -7.02
C CYS A 9 0.48 24.69 -6.32
N ARG A 10 1.11 25.61 -7.07
CA ARG A 10 1.50 26.92 -6.56
C ARG A 10 0.47 28.03 -6.73
N CYS A 11 -0.67 27.75 -7.35
CA CYS A 11 -1.59 28.81 -7.77
C CYS A 11 -2.07 29.68 -6.61
N TRP A 12 -2.33 29.13 -5.41
CA TRP A 12 -2.72 29.94 -4.26
C TRP A 12 -1.55 30.81 -3.76
N GLN A 13 -0.35 30.23 -3.65
CA GLN A 13 0.87 30.91 -3.22
C GLN A 13 1.28 32.03 -4.17
N ASP A 14 1.04 31.84 -5.46
CA ASP A 14 1.37 32.79 -6.52
C ASP A 14 0.21 33.76 -6.84
N GLY A 15 -0.91 33.70 -6.11
CA GLY A 15 -2.05 34.62 -6.26
C GLY A 15 -2.91 34.40 -7.52
N LEU A 16 -2.85 33.21 -8.11
CA LEU A 16 -3.56 32.82 -9.34
C LEU A 16 -4.93 32.17 -9.09
N THR A 17 -5.26 31.82 -7.84
CA THR A 17 -6.59 31.30 -7.48
C THR A 17 -7.63 32.40 -7.40
N THR A 18 -8.90 32.05 -7.52
CA THR A 18 -9.97 32.97 -7.10
C THR A 18 -9.85 33.29 -5.60
N PRO A 19 -10.21 34.49 -5.12
CA PRO A 19 -10.14 34.82 -3.70
C PRO A 19 -11.04 33.90 -2.86
N CYS A 20 -10.52 33.44 -1.71
CA CYS A 20 -11.34 32.65 -0.79
C CYS A 20 -12.45 33.52 -0.18
N PRO A 21 -13.73 33.11 -0.26
CA PRO A 21 -14.84 33.90 0.28
C PRO A 21 -14.87 33.90 1.82
N VAL A 22 -14.10 33.01 2.44
CA VAL A 22 -13.97 32.84 3.90
C VAL A 22 -12.49 32.88 4.27
N GLY A 23 -12.14 33.46 5.42
CA GLY A 23 -10.74 33.58 5.81
C GLY A 23 -10.55 33.91 7.29
N PRO A 24 -9.32 33.83 7.81
CA PRO A 24 -8.07 33.64 7.07
C PRO A 24 -7.81 32.19 6.62
N VAL A 25 -7.11 32.02 5.49
CA VAL A 25 -6.63 30.74 4.94
C VAL A 25 -5.10 30.70 5.02
N GLY A 26 -4.53 29.54 5.31
CA GLY A 26 -3.09 29.35 5.37
C GLY A 26 -2.69 27.87 5.42
N ILE A 27 -1.40 27.62 5.64
CA ILE A 27 -0.90 26.26 5.83
C ILE A 27 -0.97 25.92 7.32
N ASP A 28 -1.58 24.79 7.66
CA ASP A 28 -1.69 24.29 9.04
C ASP A 28 -0.41 23.56 9.51
N GLU A 29 -0.46 23.01 10.73
CA GLU A 29 0.67 22.28 11.34
C GLU A 29 1.03 21.00 10.58
N ASP A 30 0.08 20.42 9.84
CA ASP A 30 0.28 19.22 9.04
C ASP A 30 0.79 19.55 7.63
N GLY A 31 0.89 20.84 7.26
CA GLY A 31 1.32 21.27 5.93
C GLY A 31 0.18 21.33 4.91
N CYS A 32 -1.06 21.21 5.36
CA CYS A 32 -2.26 21.26 4.52
C CYS A 32 -2.75 22.71 4.35
N LEU A 33 -3.30 23.03 3.17
CA LEU A 33 -4.00 24.30 2.97
C LEU A 33 -5.33 24.23 3.72
N ALA A 34 -5.52 25.12 4.69
CA ALA A 34 -6.62 25.07 5.64
C ALA A 34 -7.25 26.45 5.89
N LEU A 35 -8.53 26.43 6.29
CA LEU A 35 -9.18 27.58 6.92
C LEU A 35 -8.65 27.71 8.35
N LEU A 36 -7.98 28.82 8.66
CA LEU A 36 -7.39 29.10 9.98
C LEU A 36 -8.45 29.57 10.98
N ARG A 37 -9.52 28.79 11.11
CA ARG A 37 -10.60 28.93 12.09
C ARG A 37 -10.96 27.56 12.61
N GLN A 38 -11.25 27.46 13.91
CA GLN A 38 -11.75 26.22 14.50
C GLN A 38 -13.04 25.75 13.80
N TRP A 39 -13.26 24.44 13.76
CA TRP A 39 -14.44 23.86 13.13
C TRP A 39 -15.73 24.24 13.86
N GLU A 40 -15.75 24.07 15.18
CA GLU A 40 -16.95 24.25 16.00
C GLU A 40 -17.51 25.68 15.89
N GLY A 41 -18.79 25.78 15.51
CA GLY A 41 -19.49 27.04 15.27
C GLY A 41 -19.11 27.76 13.97
N ASN A 42 -18.25 27.18 13.13
CA ASN A 42 -17.85 27.71 11.83
C ASN A 42 -18.05 26.70 10.69
N GLU A 43 -18.89 25.69 10.87
CA GLU A 43 -19.05 24.56 9.95
C GLU A 43 -19.49 25.02 8.54
N ALA A 44 -20.29 26.09 8.46
CA ALA A 44 -20.67 26.69 7.19
C ALA A 44 -19.48 27.35 6.47
N ALA A 45 -18.56 27.97 7.23
CA ALA A 45 -17.35 28.55 6.66
C ALA A 45 -16.41 27.46 6.16
N HIS A 46 -16.22 26.38 6.92
CA HIS A 46 -15.42 25.22 6.49
C HIS A 46 -15.99 24.58 5.22
N ARG A 47 -17.31 24.33 5.14
CA ARG A 47 -17.94 23.85 3.90
C ARG A 47 -17.73 24.79 2.71
N THR A 48 -17.73 26.10 2.96
CA THR A 48 -17.47 27.10 1.91
C THR A 48 -16.00 27.08 1.48
N PHE A 49 -15.09 26.89 2.43
CA PHE A 49 -13.66 26.70 2.17
C PHE A 49 -13.41 25.44 1.33
N ASP A 50 -14.01 24.30 1.68
CA ASP A 50 -13.84 23.03 0.94
C ASP A 50 -14.34 23.17 -0.52
N ALA A 51 -15.49 23.83 -0.70
CA ALA A 51 -16.03 24.10 -2.03
C ALA A 51 -15.12 25.04 -2.85
N TRP A 52 -14.53 26.05 -2.19
CA TRP A 52 -13.53 26.91 -2.82
C TRP A 52 -12.26 26.12 -3.18
N LEU A 53 -11.73 25.29 -2.27
CA LEU A 53 -10.54 24.48 -2.51
C LEU A 53 -10.69 23.58 -3.74
N ALA A 54 -11.88 23.00 -3.92
CA ALA A 54 -12.19 22.13 -5.05
C ALA A 54 -12.12 22.83 -6.42
N GLU A 55 -12.50 24.11 -6.51
CA GLU A 55 -12.80 24.80 -7.79
C GLU A 55 -12.01 26.09 -8.04
N ALA A 56 -11.30 26.62 -7.03
CA ALA A 56 -10.65 27.93 -7.12
C ALA A 56 -9.38 27.96 -7.99
N CYS A 57 -8.95 26.81 -8.49
CA CYS A 57 -7.77 26.62 -9.31
C CYS A 57 -8.11 25.75 -10.53
N PRO A 58 -7.46 25.95 -11.70
CA PRO A 58 -7.53 24.98 -12.80
C PRO A 58 -7.07 23.56 -12.41
N HIS A 59 -6.24 23.44 -11.37
CA HIS A 59 -5.88 22.16 -10.76
C HIS A 59 -6.96 21.74 -9.77
N LYS A 60 -7.59 20.59 -10.00
CA LYS A 60 -8.61 20.02 -9.11
C LYS A 60 -8.08 19.93 -7.68
N ALA A 61 -8.86 20.42 -6.71
CA ALA A 61 -8.45 20.46 -5.29
C ALA A 61 -7.11 21.17 -5.03
N MET A 62 -6.68 22.03 -5.96
CA MET A 62 -5.35 22.65 -5.99
C MET A 62 -4.19 21.66 -6.04
N GLU A 63 -4.39 20.44 -6.53
CA GLU A 63 -3.37 19.39 -6.59
C GLU A 63 -2.64 19.41 -7.93
N GLN A 64 -1.32 19.64 -7.91
CA GLN A 64 -0.45 19.53 -9.07
C GLN A 64 -0.33 18.07 -9.54
N ALA A 65 -0.32 17.14 -8.59
CA ALA A 65 -0.31 15.71 -8.79
C ALA A 65 -1.09 15.03 -7.65
N SER A 66 -1.79 13.95 -7.98
CA SER A 66 -2.63 13.18 -7.08
C SER A 66 -2.58 11.72 -7.52
N GLU A 67 -2.19 10.82 -6.64
CA GLU A 67 -1.85 9.45 -6.99
C GLU A 67 -2.30 8.46 -5.94
N HIS A 68 -2.89 7.36 -6.41
CA HIS A 68 -2.95 6.14 -5.63
C HIS A 68 -1.59 5.46 -5.68
N VAL A 69 -0.85 5.47 -4.56
CA VAL A 69 0.52 4.92 -4.51
C VAL A 69 0.47 3.40 -4.52
N SER A 70 -0.30 2.80 -3.60
CA SER A 70 -0.56 1.36 -3.54
C SER A 70 -1.52 1.05 -2.38
N ASN A 71 -2.09 -0.16 -2.36
CA ASN A 71 -2.60 -0.73 -1.11
C ASN A 71 -1.48 -0.95 -0.08
N TRP A 72 -1.84 -1.11 1.20
CA TRP A 72 -0.86 -1.27 2.28
C TRP A 72 0.04 -2.49 2.14
N ALA A 73 -0.46 -3.61 1.61
CA ALA A 73 0.39 -4.77 1.35
C ALA A 73 1.52 -4.44 0.37
N GLY A 74 1.22 -3.73 -0.73
CA GLY A 74 2.22 -3.27 -1.69
C GLY A 74 3.21 -2.26 -1.09
N VAL A 75 2.75 -1.33 -0.25
CA VAL A 75 3.65 -0.41 0.47
C VAL A 75 4.61 -1.19 1.38
N ARG A 76 4.10 -2.19 2.12
CA ARG A 76 4.93 -3.03 3.01
C ARG A 76 5.92 -3.89 2.24
N LEU A 77 5.52 -4.45 1.10
CA LEU A 77 6.42 -5.16 0.20
C LEU A 77 7.52 -4.26 -0.34
N PHE A 78 7.20 -3.01 -0.69
CA PHE A 78 8.20 -2.06 -1.16
C PHE A 78 9.16 -1.63 -0.05
N GLN A 79 8.66 -1.36 1.17
CA GLN A 79 9.51 -1.11 2.34
C GLN A 79 10.41 -2.32 2.67
N GLN A 80 9.90 -3.55 2.56
CA GLN A 80 10.69 -4.77 2.71
C GLN A 80 11.78 -4.87 1.64
N ALA A 81 11.45 -4.53 0.39
CA ALA A 81 12.41 -4.51 -0.71
C ALA A 81 13.49 -3.44 -0.53
N LEU A 82 13.15 -2.25 -0.03
CA LEU A 82 14.12 -1.19 0.31
C LEU A 82 15.08 -1.66 1.40
N ARG A 83 14.58 -2.31 2.46
CA ARG A 83 15.43 -2.91 3.50
C ARG A 83 16.35 -3.99 2.92
N ALA A 84 15.83 -4.87 2.08
CA ALA A 84 16.61 -5.95 1.49
C ALA A 84 17.65 -5.45 0.48
N ALA A 85 17.36 -4.35 -0.23
CA ALA A 85 18.28 -3.77 -1.20
C ALA A 85 19.48 -3.03 -0.55
N GLY A 86 19.42 -2.79 0.76
CA GLY A 86 20.39 -2.01 1.53
C GLY A 86 19.80 -0.64 1.91
N PRO A 87 19.34 -0.41 3.16
CA PRO A 87 18.73 0.86 3.55
C PRO A 87 19.68 2.06 3.41
N GLU A 88 20.99 1.83 3.47
CA GLU A 88 22.04 2.82 3.22
C GLU A 88 22.09 3.30 1.77
N ARG A 89 21.56 2.53 0.81
CA ARG A 89 21.47 2.91 -0.60
C ARG A 89 20.26 3.77 -0.91
N PHE A 90 19.20 3.65 -0.10
CA PHE A 90 17.93 4.35 -0.28
C PHE A 90 17.44 5.01 1.02
N PRO A 91 18.27 5.81 1.71
CA PRO A 91 17.95 6.34 3.04
C PRO A 91 16.78 7.32 3.02
N THR A 92 16.58 8.04 1.91
CA THR A 92 15.45 8.96 1.78
C THR A 92 14.15 8.20 1.61
N LEU A 93 14.08 7.24 0.71
CA LEU A 93 12.88 6.41 0.51
C LEU A 93 12.55 5.57 1.75
N ALA A 94 13.56 5.02 2.43
CA ALA A 94 13.37 4.24 3.65
C ALA A 94 12.73 5.06 4.79
N THR A 95 12.93 6.38 4.80
CA THR A 95 12.36 7.29 5.81
C THR A 95 11.12 8.04 5.34
N ALA A 96 10.93 8.21 4.03
CA ALA A 96 9.84 8.99 3.45
C ALA A 96 8.49 8.26 3.50
N LEU A 97 8.51 6.93 3.33
CA LEU A 97 7.27 6.15 3.23
C LEU A 97 6.65 5.94 4.61
N PRO A 98 5.38 6.33 4.81
CA PRO A 98 4.78 6.31 6.12
C PRO A 98 4.35 4.90 6.55
N ASN A 99 4.19 4.71 7.87
CA ASN A 99 3.67 3.48 8.45
C ASN A 99 2.14 3.50 8.62
N LEU A 100 1.52 4.68 8.56
CA LEU A 100 0.07 4.88 8.62
C LEU A 100 -0.28 6.06 7.69
N ASN A 101 -1.57 6.33 7.48
CA ASN A 101 -1.96 7.52 6.70
C ASN A 101 -1.53 8.78 7.46
N GLY A 102 -1.11 9.82 6.72
CA GLY A 102 -0.61 11.07 7.28
C GLY A 102 0.90 11.25 7.21
N GLY A 103 1.32 12.49 7.43
CA GLY A 103 2.70 12.94 7.28
C GLY A 103 3.01 13.42 5.86
N SER A 104 4.29 13.72 5.61
CA SER A 104 4.73 14.25 4.32
C SER A 104 6.18 13.90 3.98
N LEU A 105 6.52 13.99 2.69
CA LEU A 105 7.90 14.09 2.21
C LEU A 105 8.20 15.56 1.89
N PRO A 106 9.10 16.21 2.64
CA PRO A 106 9.49 17.60 2.38
C PRO A 106 10.09 17.80 0.98
N ALA A 107 9.80 18.95 0.37
CA ALA A 107 10.21 19.27 -1.01
C ALA A 107 11.72 19.24 -1.20
N GLU A 108 12.49 19.65 -0.19
CA GLU A 108 13.96 19.62 -0.23
C GLU A 108 14.54 18.20 -0.33
N ARG A 109 13.75 17.17 0.01
CA ARG A 109 14.14 15.76 -0.10
C ARG A 109 13.59 15.09 -1.37
N ALA A 110 12.64 15.71 -2.07
CA ALA A 110 11.96 15.11 -3.22
C ALA A 110 12.91 14.80 -4.39
N ALA A 111 13.89 15.68 -4.67
CA ALA A 111 14.89 15.43 -5.71
C ALA A 111 15.79 14.22 -5.39
N VAL A 112 16.15 14.03 -4.11
CA VAL A 112 16.93 12.89 -3.65
C VAL A 112 16.10 11.61 -3.73
N ALA A 113 14.85 11.66 -3.27
CA ALA A 113 13.91 10.55 -3.38
C ALA A 113 13.71 10.12 -4.85
N LEU A 114 13.61 11.07 -5.77
CA LEU A 114 13.48 10.79 -7.21
C LEU A 114 14.70 10.05 -7.76
N ALA A 115 15.92 10.48 -7.39
CA ALA A 115 17.14 9.79 -7.79
C ALA A 115 17.24 8.37 -7.18
N GLU A 116 16.80 8.19 -5.94
CA GLU A 116 16.72 6.89 -5.27
C GLU A 116 15.71 5.96 -5.95
N LEU A 117 14.53 6.46 -6.36
CA LEU A 117 13.53 5.70 -7.12
C LEU A 117 14.10 5.22 -8.45
N ASP A 118 14.85 6.09 -9.14
CA ASP A 118 15.53 5.76 -10.38
C ASP A 118 16.59 4.69 -10.22
N ALA A 119 17.39 4.76 -9.16
CA ALA A 119 18.38 3.73 -8.85
C ALA A 119 17.71 2.41 -8.45
N PHE A 120 16.64 2.45 -7.66
CA PHE A 120 15.90 1.26 -7.24
C PHE A 120 15.30 0.53 -8.45
N ALA A 121 14.63 1.27 -9.35
CA ALA A 121 13.98 0.71 -10.54
C ALA A 121 14.95 -0.06 -11.46
N ARG A 122 16.23 0.33 -11.48
CA ARG A 122 17.30 -0.31 -12.27
C ARG A 122 18.01 -1.46 -11.55
N THR A 123 17.57 -1.85 -10.36
CA THR A 123 18.21 -2.94 -9.61
C THR A 123 17.73 -4.30 -10.14
N ASP A 124 18.63 -5.06 -10.77
CA ASP A 124 18.32 -6.35 -11.41
C ASP A 124 17.85 -7.43 -10.43
N ARG A 125 18.41 -7.44 -9.22
CA ARG A 125 18.04 -8.37 -8.16
C ARG A 125 18.08 -7.67 -6.82
N ILE A 126 16.97 -7.72 -6.10
CA ILE A 126 16.81 -7.13 -4.77
C ILE A 126 16.78 -8.24 -3.71
N THR A 127 15.83 -9.15 -3.84
CA THR A 127 15.58 -10.20 -2.86
C THR A 127 14.82 -11.35 -3.51
N ASP A 128 14.65 -12.45 -2.79
CA ASP A 128 13.71 -13.49 -3.14
C ASP A 128 12.38 -13.24 -2.42
N GLY A 129 11.28 -13.23 -3.18
CA GLY A 129 9.91 -13.10 -2.67
C GLY A 129 9.22 -14.46 -2.61
N VAL A 130 8.35 -14.64 -1.61
CA VAL A 130 7.51 -15.83 -1.48
C VAL A 130 6.11 -15.51 -1.97
N GLU A 131 5.59 -16.34 -2.87
CA GLU A 131 4.31 -16.15 -3.56
C GLU A 131 3.46 -17.42 -3.40
N LEU A 132 2.20 -17.24 -3.03
CA LEU A 132 1.16 -18.26 -3.18
C LEU A 132 0.53 -18.10 -4.55
N ILE A 133 0.55 -19.17 -5.35
CA ILE A 133 0.06 -19.17 -6.73
C ILE A 133 -1.05 -20.19 -6.93
N ASP A 134 -1.89 -19.90 -7.90
CA ASP A 134 -2.70 -20.91 -8.59
C ASP A 134 -1.78 -21.71 -9.52
N GLU A 135 -1.66 -23.03 -9.30
CA GLU A 135 -0.78 -23.88 -10.12
C GLU A 135 -1.26 -24.00 -11.56
N ALA A 136 -2.56 -23.89 -11.83
CA ALA A 136 -3.11 -24.07 -13.16
C ALA A 136 -2.81 -22.87 -14.07
N THR A 137 -2.89 -21.65 -13.52
CA THR A 137 -2.73 -20.41 -14.28
C THR A 137 -1.37 -19.74 -14.07
N GLY A 138 -0.66 -20.09 -12.99
CA GLY A 138 0.54 -19.40 -12.54
C GLY A 138 0.27 -18.02 -11.92
N ARG A 139 -1.01 -17.63 -11.77
CA ARG A 139 -1.41 -16.35 -11.16
C ARG A 139 -0.97 -16.30 -9.70
N VAL A 140 -0.38 -15.18 -9.30
CA VAL A 140 -0.07 -14.88 -7.90
C VAL A 140 -1.35 -14.46 -7.20
N LEU A 141 -1.70 -15.20 -6.15
CA LEU A 141 -2.89 -14.94 -5.32
C LEU A 141 -2.52 -14.11 -4.10
N MET A 142 -1.40 -14.43 -3.46
CA MET A 142 -0.88 -13.74 -2.27
C MET A 142 0.64 -13.70 -2.29
N GLN A 143 1.21 -12.71 -1.60
CA GLN A 143 2.65 -12.60 -1.40
C GLN A 143 2.95 -12.54 0.09
N TYR A 144 4.09 -13.08 0.51
CA TYR A 144 4.55 -12.96 1.87
C TYR A 144 4.90 -11.51 2.20
N VAL A 145 4.14 -10.95 3.14
CA VAL A 145 4.41 -9.64 3.73
C VAL A 145 4.93 -9.83 5.14
N GLU A 146 6.20 -9.49 5.36
CA GLU A 146 6.91 -9.70 6.63
C GLU A 146 6.19 -9.03 7.81
N SER A 147 5.73 -7.78 7.63
CA SER A 147 5.04 -7.02 8.70
C SER A 147 3.72 -7.62 9.14
N TYR A 148 3.15 -8.53 8.33
CA TYR A 148 1.92 -9.25 8.65
C TYR A 148 2.20 -10.72 9.02
N HIS A 149 3.47 -11.11 9.11
CA HIS A 149 3.89 -12.50 9.26
C HIS A 149 3.25 -13.43 8.22
N GLY A 150 3.01 -12.90 7.01
CA GLY A 150 2.36 -13.65 5.92
C GLY A 150 0.86 -13.86 6.05
N VAL A 151 0.22 -13.43 7.14
CA VAL A 151 -1.21 -13.60 7.37
C VAL A 151 -2.00 -12.70 6.43
N PHE A 152 -2.94 -13.28 5.68
CA PHE A 152 -3.85 -12.55 4.79
C PHE A 152 -5.32 -12.93 4.99
N MET A 153 -5.61 -13.97 5.77
CA MET A 153 -6.98 -14.36 6.13
C MET A 153 -7.11 -14.49 7.64
N LEU A 154 -8.12 -13.84 8.18
CA LEU A 154 -8.47 -13.87 9.59
C LEU A 154 -9.88 -14.46 9.73
N GLY A 155 -10.01 -15.49 10.55
CA GLY A 155 -11.29 -16.01 11.00
C GLY A 155 -11.42 -15.90 12.52
N PRO A 156 -12.60 -16.24 13.08
CA PRO A 156 -12.82 -16.25 14.53
C PRO A 156 -11.83 -17.17 15.26
N ASP A 157 -11.58 -18.35 14.68
CA ASP A 157 -10.83 -19.43 15.31
C ASP A 157 -9.54 -19.79 14.54
N PHE A 158 -9.18 -19.01 13.51
CA PHE A 158 -7.99 -19.29 12.71
C PHE A 158 -7.33 -18.04 12.12
N ARG A 159 -6.07 -18.20 11.75
CA ARG A 159 -5.32 -17.28 10.88
C ARG A 159 -4.70 -18.11 9.75
N ALA A 160 -4.81 -17.63 8.52
CA ALA A 160 -4.15 -18.26 7.38
C ALA A 160 -3.25 -17.29 6.64
N GLY A 161 -2.14 -17.83 6.13
CA GLY A 161 -1.09 -17.04 5.51
C GLY A 161 -0.15 -17.87 4.67
N VAL A 162 0.87 -17.20 4.17
CA VAL A 162 1.99 -17.83 3.44
C VAL A 162 3.29 -17.32 4.01
N ASP A 163 4.24 -18.22 4.24
CA ASP A 163 5.61 -17.90 4.66
C ASP A 163 6.60 -18.78 3.85
N PRO A 164 7.93 -18.65 4.05
CA PRO A 164 8.91 -19.48 3.35
C PRO A 164 8.72 -21.00 3.50
N ASP A 165 8.06 -21.46 4.56
CA ASP A 165 7.81 -22.88 4.84
C ASP A 165 6.48 -23.38 4.22
N GLY A 166 5.72 -22.49 3.59
CA GLY A 166 4.52 -22.82 2.82
C GLY A 166 3.28 -22.04 3.24
N PHE A 167 2.13 -22.48 2.73
CA PHE A 167 0.84 -22.00 3.16
C PHE A 167 0.53 -22.61 4.52
N PHE A 168 -0.01 -21.81 5.43
CA PHE A 168 -0.35 -22.25 6.77
C PHE A 168 -1.75 -21.83 7.16
N VAL A 169 -2.37 -22.64 8.00
CA VAL A 169 -3.51 -22.28 8.84
C VAL A 169 -3.17 -22.66 10.27
N VAL A 170 -3.28 -21.69 11.18
CA VAL A 170 -3.09 -21.87 12.61
C VAL A 170 -4.36 -21.47 13.36
N ASP A 171 -4.56 -22.00 14.57
CA ASP A 171 -5.63 -21.54 15.44
C ASP A 171 -5.31 -20.17 16.08
N THR A 172 -6.19 -19.70 16.97
CA THR A 172 -6.05 -18.44 17.70
C THR A 172 -5.55 -18.62 19.14
N ALA A 173 -5.12 -19.82 19.52
CA ALA A 173 -4.57 -20.09 20.85
C ALA A 173 -3.21 -19.41 21.05
N ASP A 174 -2.74 -19.35 22.31
CA ASP A 174 -1.41 -18.87 22.65
C ASP A 174 -0.64 -19.94 23.48
N PRO A 175 0.37 -20.62 22.90
CA PRO A 175 0.86 -20.48 21.53
C PRO A 175 -0.10 -21.10 20.48
N PRO A 176 -0.10 -20.60 19.23
CA PRO A 176 -1.01 -21.10 18.20
C PRO A 176 -0.62 -22.49 17.70
N ALA A 177 -1.60 -23.39 17.57
CA ALA A 177 -1.38 -24.71 16.98
C ALA A 177 -1.56 -24.68 15.46
N THR A 178 -0.74 -25.44 14.74
CA THR A 178 -0.87 -25.59 13.28
C THR A 178 -2.01 -26.55 12.94
N LEU A 179 -3.02 -26.04 12.22
CA LEU A 179 -4.16 -26.81 11.72
C LEU A 179 -3.89 -27.40 10.34
N PHE A 180 -3.15 -26.68 9.50
CA PHE A 180 -2.74 -27.12 8.17
C PHE A 180 -1.45 -26.43 7.76
N ARG A 181 -0.54 -27.14 7.08
CA ARG A 181 0.65 -26.54 6.46
C ARG A 181 1.08 -27.34 5.24
N ALA A 182 1.36 -26.66 4.13
CA ALA A 182 1.86 -27.29 2.91
C ALA A 182 2.51 -26.29 1.95
N VAL A 183 3.56 -26.72 1.25
CA VAL A 183 4.14 -25.98 0.11
C VAL A 183 3.27 -26.14 -1.15
N ARG A 184 2.62 -27.30 -1.33
CA ARG A 184 1.68 -27.56 -2.44
C ARG A 184 0.46 -28.25 -1.87
N PHE A 185 -0.74 -27.78 -2.22
CA PHE A 185 -1.97 -28.33 -1.69
C PHE A 185 -3.13 -28.20 -2.68
N GLY A 186 -4.08 -29.12 -2.55
CA GLY A 186 -5.40 -28.97 -3.15
C GLY A 186 -6.37 -28.33 -2.18
N GLN A 187 -7.34 -27.58 -2.69
CA GLN A 187 -8.49 -27.16 -1.90
C GLN A 187 -9.80 -27.51 -2.61
N ARG A 188 -10.84 -27.76 -1.83
CA ARG A 188 -12.19 -28.01 -2.34
C ARG A 188 -13.23 -27.32 -1.45
N PRO A 189 -14.01 -26.37 -1.99
CA PRO A 189 -15.10 -25.75 -1.25
C PRO A 189 -16.15 -26.79 -0.82
N LEU A 190 -16.68 -26.63 0.38
CA LEU A 190 -17.73 -27.46 0.98
C LEU A 190 -18.90 -26.57 1.42
N PRO A 191 -20.12 -27.14 1.60
CA PRO A 191 -21.25 -26.40 2.16
C PRO A 191 -20.97 -25.83 3.55
N GLY A 192 -21.45 -24.60 3.78
CA GLY A 192 -21.40 -23.90 5.07
C GLY A 192 -20.08 -23.18 5.35
N ASP A 193 -19.53 -22.46 4.36
CA ASP A 193 -18.25 -21.73 4.46
C ASP A 193 -17.11 -22.60 5.01
N ARG A 194 -17.02 -23.83 4.49
CA ARG A 194 -15.95 -24.76 4.80
C ARG A 194 -15.10 -25.03 3.57
N VAL A 195 -13.84 -25.33 3.79
CA VAL A 195 -12.93 -25.81 2.76
C VAL A 195 -12.25 -27.07 3.25
N GLU A 196 -12.07 -28.00 2.32
CA GLU A 196 -11.20 -29.14 2.49
C GLU A 196 -9.85 -28.83 1.87
N LEU A 197 -8.79 -28.93 2.67
CA LEU A 197 -7.40 -28.81 2.22
C LEU A 197 -6.75 -30.18 2.18
N THR A 198 -5.98 -30.45 1.13
CA THR A 198 -5.32 -31.73 0.91
C THR A 198 -3.85 -31.55 0.54
N ALA A 199 -2.95 -32.26 1.21
CA ALA A 199 -1.52 -32.27 0.90
C ALA A 199 -0.88 -33.56 1.38
N GLY A 200 -0.07 -34.21 0.54
CA GLY A 200 0.71 -35.39 0.96
C GLY A 200 -0.12 -36.56 1.51
N GLY A 201 -1.39 -36.70 1.09
CA GLY A 201 -2.32 -37.71 1.62
C GLY A 201 -3.07 -37.29 2.89
N THR A 202 -2.70 -36.18 3.52
CA THR A 202 -3.44 -35.57 4.63
C THR A 202 -4.62 -34.77 4.10
N ARG A 203 -5.75 -34.84 4.82
CA ARG A 203 -6.98 -34.10 4.55
C ARG A 203 -7.41 -33.37 5.81
N THR A 204 -7.62 -32.05 5.70
CA THR A 204 -8.08 -31.19 6.79
C THR A 204 -9.31 -30.42 6.33
N VAL A 205 -10.37 -30.39 7.14
CA VAL A 205 -11.57 -29.58 6.88
C VAL A 205 -11.62 -28.42 7.85
N LEU A 206 -11.73 -27.20 7.34
CA LEU A 206 -11.69 -25.97 8.12
C LEU A 206 -12.91 -25.10 7.81
N ALA A 207 -13.43 -24.42 8.84
CA ALA A 207 -14.47 -23.40 8.71
C ALA A 207 -13.84 -22.08 8.22
N MET A 208 -13.46 -22.07 6.94
CA MET A 208 -12.88 -20.93 6.26
C MET A 208 -13.33 -20.90 4.80
N ARG A 209 -13.27 -19.72 4.19
CA ARG A 209 -13.46 -19.56 2.76
C ARG A 209 -12.27 -20.14 1.98
N PRO A 210 -12.47 -20.66 0.76
CA PRO A 210 -11.37 -21.08 -0.08
C PRO A 210 -10.46 -19.91 -0.42
N VAL A 211 -9.17 -20.18 -0.60
CA VAL A 211 -8.20 -19.18 -1.03
C VAL A 211 -8.44 -18.86 -2.50
N GLY A 212 -8.69 -17.60 -2.84
CA GLY A 212 -8.95 -17.19 -4.21
C GLY A 212 -9.45 -15.76 -4.29
N GLU A 213 -9.69 -15.30 -5.52
CA GLU A 213 -10.23 -13.97 -5.77
C GLU A 213 -11.75 -13.94 -5.57
N HIS A 214 -12.25 -12.85 -5.01
CA HIS A 214 -13.68 -12.71 -4.74
C HIS A 214 -14.46 -12.62 -6.06
N GLY A 215 -15.51 -13.44 -6.20
CA GLY A 215 -16.34 -13.47 -7.42
C GLY A 215 -15.84 -14.43 -8.49
N GLU A 216 -14.69 -15.07 -8.31
CA GLU A 216 -14.16 -16.08 -9.22
C GLU A 216 -14.24 -17.50 -8.62
N PRO A 217 -14.28 -18.54 -9.47
CA PRO A 217 -14.09 -19.91 -9.00
C PRO A 217 -12.73 -20.06 -8.29
N PRO A 218 -12.68 -20.62 -7.08
CA PRO A 218 -11.42 -20.78 -6.36
C PRO A 218 -10.52 -21.82 -7.06
N PRO A 219 -9.20 -21.58 -7.11
CA PRO A 219 -8.26 -22.53 -7.70
C PRO A 219 -8.26 -23.85 -6.93
N GLU A 220 -8.26 -24.97 -7.63
CA GLU A 220 -8.26 -26.29 -6.98
C GLU A 220 -6.88 -26.69 -6.47
N ARG A 221 -5.81 -26.19 -7.11
CA ARG A 221 -4.42 -26.53 -6.81
C ARG A 221 -3.59 -25.27 -6.60
N LEU A 222 -2.93 -25.21 -5.44
CA LEU A 222 -2.12 -24.09 -5.03
C LEU A 222 -0.69 -24.53 -4.70
N ALA A 223 0.25 -23.63 -4.92
CA ALA A 223 1.63 -23.81 -4.52
C ALA A 223 2.24 -22.54 -3.97
N VAL A 224 3.12 -22.70 -3.00
CA VAL A 224 4.04 -21.66 -2.56
C VAL A 224 5.33 -21.81 -3.32
N ARG A 225 5.81 -20.71 -3.88
CA ARG A 225 7.09 -20.66 -4.59
C ARG A 225 7.90 -19.46 -4.13
N THR A 226 9.21 -19.59 -4.31
CA THR A 226 10.15 -18.49 -4.18
C THR A 226 10.52 -17.96 -5.56
N ARG A 227 10.49 -16.64 -5.75
CA ARG A 227 10.85 -15.97 -7.00
C ARG A 227 11.80 -14.80 -6.73
N SER A 228 12.86 -14.69 -7.52
CA SER A 228 13.72 -13.49 -7.52
C SER A 228 12.90 -12.25 -7.86
N ARG A 229 13.09 -11.18 -7.10
CA ARG A 229 12.46 -9.87 -7.29
C ARG A 229 13.49 -8.84 -7.76
N SER A 230 13.09 -8.01 -8.71
CA SER A 230 13.88 -6.90 -9.25
C SER A 230 13.16 -5.56 -9.04
N GLY A 231 13.83 -4.45 -9.33
CA GLY A 231 13.23 -3.10 -9.27
C GLY A 231 11.99 -2.97 -10.16
N SER A 232 11.96 -3.64 -11.32
CA SER A 232 10.82 -3.61 -12.24
C SER A 232 9.55 -4.24 -11.65
N ASP A 233 9.69 -5.17 -10.71
CA ASP A 233 8.53 -5.77 -10.04
C ASP A 233 7.78 -4.80 -9.11
N PHE A 234 8.36 -3.62 -8.86
CA PHE A 234 7.78 -2.54 -8.06
C PHE A 234 7.42 -1.31 -8.90
N ALA A 235 7.36 -1.42 -10.23
CA ALA A 235 6.98 -0.31 -11.10
C ALA A 235 5.62 0.31 -10.70
N TYR A 236 4.68 -0.52 -10.22
CA TYR A 236 3.35 -0.07 -9.80
C TYR A 236 3.38 0.98 -8.66
N ILE A 237 4.40 0.97 -7.81
CA ILE A 237 4.56 1.94 -6.71
C ILE A 237 5.64 2.98 -7.03
N VAL A 238 6.68 2.60 -7.78
CA VAL A 238 7.76 3.51 -8.19
C VAL A 238 7.22 4.61 -9.10
N GLU A 239 6.36 4.29 -10.08
CA GLU A 239 5.87 5.30 -11.03
C GLU A 239 4.98 6.38 -10.39
N PRO A 240 3.97 6.05 -9.54
CA PRO A 240 3.25 7.06 -8.76
C PRO A 240 4.18 7.94 -7.92
N LEU A 241 5.13 7.34 -7.20
CA LEU A 241 6.08 8.09 -6.36
C LEU A 241 6.98 9.02 -7.19
N ARG A 242 7.38 8.61 -8.39
CA ARG A 242 8.13 9.48 -9.32
C ARG A 242 7.33 10.71 -9.70
N ARG A 243 6.05 10.55 -10.06
CA ARG A 243 5.17 11.68 -10.44
C ARG A 243 4.99 12.66 -9.29
N LEU A 244 4.77 12.15 -8.08
CA LEU A 244 4.67 12.97 -6.86
C LEU A 244 5.99 13.71 -6.57
N CYS A 245 7.13 13.02 -6.58
CA CYS A 245 8.42 13.66 -6.32
C CYS A 245 8.75 14.71 -7.39
N ALA A 246 8.47 14.44 -8.67
CA ALA A 246 8.67 15.40 -9.75
C ALA A 246 7.77 16.64 -9.59
N ALA A 247 6.50 16.46 -9.21
CA ALA A 247 5.60 17.57 -8.92
C ALA A 247 6.09 18.39 -7.72
N SER A 248 6.55 17.73 -6.65
CA SER A 248 7.10 18.37 -5.45
C SER A 248 8.36 19.20 -5.78
N VAL A 249 9.25 18.68 -6.62
CA VAL A 249 10.41 19.44 -7.12
C VAL A 249 9.98 20.65 -7.94
N ALA A 250 8.97 20.51 -8.80
CA ALA A 250 8.50 21.59 -9.67
C ALA A 250 7.79 22.71 -8.90
N THR A 251 7.05 22.40 -7.84
CA THR A 251 6.27 23.38 -7.07
C THR A 251 7.01 23.89 -5.82
N GLY A 252 8.00 23.15 -5.33
CA GLY A 252 8.59 23.38 -4.02
C GLY A 252 7.63 23.05 -2.86
N ASN A 253 6.50 22.39 -3.12
CA ASN A 253 5.55 21.94 -2.11
C ASN A 253 5.82 20.47 -1.72
N PRO A 254 5.56 20.07 -0.48
CA PRO A 254 5.78 18.69 -0.03
C PRO A 254 4.84 17.70 -0.74
N VAL A 255 5.20 16.42 -0.70
CA VAL A 255 4.25 15.32 -0.96
C VAL A 255 3.49 15.03 0.33
N MET A 256 2.17 15.09 0.27
CA MET A 256 1.26 14.83 1.38
C MET A 256 0.75 13.39 1.32
N TRP A 257 0.85 12.65 2.42
CA TRP A 257 0.37 11.27 2.53
C TRP A 257 -1.03 11.20 3.12
N PHE A 258 -1.95 10.43 2.53
CA PHE A 258 -3.32 10.28 3.03
C PHE A 258 -3.89 8.87 2.91
#